data_AF-A0AAU6W9A5-F1
#
_entry.id   AF-A0AAU6W9A5-F1
#
_cell.length_a   1.000
_cell.length_b   1.000
_cell.length_c   1.000
_cell.angle_alpha   90.00
_cell.angle_beta   90.00
_cell.angle_gamma   90.00
#
_symmetry.space_group_name_H-M   'P 1'
#
loop_
_entity.id
_entity.type
_entity.pdbx_description
1 polymer ?
#
loop_
_entity_poly.entity_id
_entity_poly.type
_entity_poly.pdbx_seq_one_letter_code
_entity_poly.pdbx_strand_id
1 'polypeptide(L)'
;MTGILKITVACIIGASAISGCSPSMSTSSEGDTSESVALLGEFFKHLEAGETSAAAALTDIDFPEEFLDTDFYKASAAIPSDAKVIQAEGNDDSVVDATVEFVLDDPKHPQTATFKVKDSDGHRVVTGWGEKFSIINAASPGRIIVNGELEYAMKHSDGHDLLLLPALYNISYEDPTGMTQLSTDGTNEFDMPWPFDQSGAYEVPANISISPGALSVSAQVETESIADVDAQIDALTDACVKENLSGPSCPDNIPEKPRVLNDSSSVQWFELPGYGLSTSDGRVEYSKGFTVEADGLAYAKSAVYSGTLTKDSDGKIVFTR
;
A
#
# COMPACT_ATOMS: atom_id res chain seq x y z
N MET A 1 17.78 67.39 -26.94
CA MET A 1 18.15 67.57 -28.35
C MET A 1 19.48 66.88 -28.59
N THR A 2 19.44 66.00 -29.58
CA THR A 2 20.52 65.36 -30.32
C THR A 2 21.84 66.13 -30.40
N GLY A 3 22.93 65.36 -30.35
CA GLY A 3 24.25 65.86 -30.77
C GLY A 3 25.33 64.79 -30.69
N ILE A 4 25.19 63.71 -31.46
CA ILE A 4 26.30 62.79 -31.76
C ILE A 4 27.17 63.47 -32.83
N LEU A 5 28.49 63.54 -32.62
CA LEU A 5 29.43 63.46 -33.72
C LEU A 5 30.70 62.70 -33.29
N LYS A 6 30.95 61.61 -34.03
CA LYS A 6 32.14 60.75 -34.01
C LYS A 6 33.34 61.51 -34.59
N ILE A 7 34.55 61.09 -34.23
CA ILE A 7 35.57 60.56 -35.16
C ILE A 7 36.78 60.00 -34.39
N THR A 8 37.12 58.77 -34.78
CA THR A 8 38.25 57.86 -34.50
C THR A 8 39.58 58.47 -34.99
N VAL A 9 40.83 58.14 -34.62
CA VAL A 9 41.58 56.89 -34.35
C VAL A 9 42.94 57.30 -33.73
N ALA A 10 43.55 56.49 -32.86
CA ALA A 10 44.92 55.95 -33.02
C ALA A 10 45.45 55.24 -31.76
N CYS A 11 45.97 54.03 -31.99
CA CYS A 11 46.52 53.04 -31.06
C CYS A 11 47.62 53.56 -30.14
N ILE A 12 47.66 53.05 -28.90
CA ILE A 12 48.90 52.62 -28.22
C ILE A 12 48.59 51.38 -27.37
N ILE A 13 49.42 50.34 -27.55
CA ILE A 13 49.48 49.12 -26.74
C ILE A 13 50.43 49.37 -25.57
N GLY A 14 50.04 48.98 -24.34
CA GLY A 14 51.00 48.70 -23.27
C GLY A 14 50.53 49.02 -21.85
N ALA A 15 50.57 48.00 -20.99
CA ALA A 15 50.40 47.99 -19.53
C ALA A 15 48.96 48.03 -18.98
N SER A 16 48.47 46.82 -18.70
CA SER A 16 47.19 46.46 -18.11
C SER A 16 47.04 46.99 -16.69
N ALA A 17 46.23 48.04 -16.51
CA ALA A 17 45.59 48.35 -15.24
C ALA A 17 44.26 47.59 -15.19
N ILE A 18 44.10 46.75 -14.16
CA ILE A 18 42.93 45.94 -13.88
C ILE A 18 41.86 46.87 -13.29
N SER A 19 40.93 47.34 -14.12
CA SER A 19 39.62 47.79 -13.65
C SER A 19 38.64 47.75 -14.81
N GLY A 20 37.69 46.82 -14.76
CA GLY A 20 36.56 46.85 -15.68
C GLY A 20 36.11 45.48 -16.13
N CYS A 21 35.19 44.92 -15.35
CA CYS A 21 34.01 44.14 -15.74
C CYS A 21 33.73 43.24 -14.53
N SER A 22 32.77 43.61 -13.68
CA SER A 22 32.09 42.58 -12.89
C SER A 22 31.40 41.69 -13.91
N PRO A 23 31.83 40.43 -14.08
CA PRO A 23 30.96 39.46 -14.71
C PRO A 23 29.79 39.31 -13.74
N SER A 24 28.56 39.53 -14.19
CA SER A 24 27.47 38.75 -13.64
C SER A 24 27.81 37.30 -13.97
N MET A 25 28.54 36.64 -13.07
CA MET A 25 28.72 35.19 -13.09
C MET A 25 27.33 34.60 -12.88
N SER A 26 26.64 34.27 -13.97
CA SER A 26 25.73 33.13 -13.94
C SER A 26 26.60 31.91 -13.66
N THR A 27 26.47 31.36 -12.47
CA THR A 27 27.07 30.07 -12.08
C THR A 27 26.09 28.93 -12.35
N SER A 28 25.43 28.92 -13.50
CA SER A 28 24.69 27.74 -13.97
C SER A 28 25.54 27.07 -15.05
N SER A 29 26.43 26.16 -14.63
CA SER A 29 26.96 25.16 -15.55
C SER A 29 25.87 24.13 -15.81
N GLU A 30 24.86 24.50 -16.61
CA GLU A 30 23.94 23.51 -17.18
C GLU A 30 24.77 22.66 -18.15
N GLY A 31 25.21 21.48 -17.69
CA GLY A 31 25.80 20.47 -18.57
C GLY A 31 24.80 20.06 -19.67
N ASP A 32 25.29 19.54 -20.80
CA ASP A 32 24.42 19.10 -21.91
C ASP A 32 23.54 17.90 -21.49
N THR A 33 22.25 18.18 -21.26
CA THR A 33 21.24 17.19 -20.84
C THR A 33 20.49 16.55 -22.01
N SER A 34 20.77 16.94 -23.26
CA SER A 34 19.96 16.59 -24.43
C SER A 34 19.81 15.08 -24.63
N GLU A 35 20.88 14.31 -24.46
CA GLU A 35 20.84 12.84 -24.60
C GLU A 35 20.07 12.18 -23.45
N SER A 36 20.17 12.69 -22.21
CA SER A 36 19.36 12.18 -21.07
C SER A 36 17.87 12.43 -21.29
N VAL A 37 17.53 13.61 -21.84
CA VAL A 37 16.14 13.95 -22.20
C VAL A 37 15.63 13.03 -23.30
N ALA A 38 16.44 12.75 -24.33
CA ALA A 38 16.07 11.82 -25.40
C ALA A 38 15.84 10.39 -24.90
N LEU A 39 16.73 9.89 -24.02
CA LEU A 39 16.58 8.57 -23.39
C LEU A 39 15.28 8.45 -22.60
N LEU A 40 14.95 9.46 -21.78
CA LEU A 40 13.70 9.46 -21.01
C LEU A 40 12.47 9.53 -21.93
N GLY A 41 12.56 10.28 -23.03
CA GLY A 41 11.51 10.27 -24.05
C GLY A 41 11.30 8.90 -24.70
N GLU A 42 12.39 8.18 -24.99
CA GLU A 42 12.33 6.81 -25.53
C GLU A 42 11.76 5.82 -24.50
N PHE A 43 12.19 5.91 -23.25
CA PHE A 43 11.67 5.12 -22.13
C PHE A 43 10.15 5.26 -21.98
N PHE A 44 9.63 6.49 -21.89
CA PHE A 44 8.19 6.71 -21.76
C PHE A 44 7.40 6.31 -23.01
N LYS A 45 8.00 6.41 -24.20
CA LYS A 45 7.35 5.92 -25.43
C LYS A 45 7.16 4.41 -25.43
N HIS A 46 8.12 3.65 -24.90
CA HIS A 46 7.95 2.21 -24.72
C HIS A 46 6.87 1.90 -23.67
N LEU A 47 6.82 2.64 -22.56
CA LEU A 47 5.75 2.50 -21.56
C LEU A 47 4.36 2.78 -22.14
N GLU A 48 4.21 3.86 -22.92
CA GLU A 48 2.95 4.20 -23.60
C GLU A 48 2.52 3.12 -24.61
N ALA A 49 3.46 2.40 -25.22
CA ALA A 49 3.19 1.26 -26.08
C ALA A 49 2.94 -0.06 -25.32
N GLY A 50 3.12 -0.05 -23.98
CA GLY A 50 3.09 -1.23 -23.13
C GLY A 50 4.24 -2.21 -23.40
N GLU A 51 5.37 -1.73 -23.91
CA GLU A 51 6.57 -2.51 -24.24
C GLU A 51 7.53 -2.53 -23.03
N THR A 52 7.11 -3.17 -21.95
CA THR A 52 7.81 -3.22 -20.65
C THR A 52 9.26 -3.67 -20.74
N SER A 53 9.56 -4.74 -21.48
CA SER A 53 10.94 -5.24 -21.63
C SER A 53 11.84 -4.26 -22.40
N ALA A 54 11.28 -3.53 -23.37
CA ALA A 54 12.03 -2.52 -24.12
C ALA A 54 12.30 -1.29 -23.25
N ALA A 55 11.32 -0.86 -22.46
CA ALA A 55 11.51 0.19 -21.45
C ALA A 55 12.57 -0.20 -20.42
N ALA A 56 12.50 -1.42 -19.87
CA ALA A 56 13.46 -1.93 -18.87
C ALA A 56 14.89 -2.00 -19.40
N ALA A 57 15.08 -2.31 -20.70
CA ALA A 57 16.39 -2.34 -21.34
C ALA A 57 17.10 -0.97 -21.41
N LEU A 58 16.37 0.13 -21.19
CA LEU A 58 16.93 1.49 -21.11
C LEU A 58 17.34 1.88 -19.68
N THR A 59 17.21 0.94 -18.73
CA THR A 59 17.53 1.12 -17.32
C THR A 59 18.67 0.20 -16.89
N ASP A 60 19.34 0.51 -15.79
CA ASP A 60 20.26 -0.43 -15.10
C ASP A 60 19.58 -1.17 -13.93
N ILE A 61 18.26 -1.01 -13.80
CA ILE A 61 17.47 -1.54 -12.70
C ILE A 61 17.18 -3.02 -12.97
N ASP A 62 17.47 -3.85 -11.99
CA ASP A 62 17.17 -5.29 -12.03
C ASP A 62 15.71 -5.53 -11.65
N PHE A 63 14.83 -5.56 -12.66
CA PHE A 63 13.42 -5.88 -12.49
C PHE A 63 13.18 -7.39 -12.40
N PRO A 64 12.47 -7.86 -11.35
CA PRO A 64 11.87 -9.19 -11.39
C PRO A 64 10.96 -9.36 -12.62
N GLU A 65 11.00 -10.56 -13.23
CA GLU A 65 10.31 -10.85 -14.50
C GLU A 65 8.80 -10.59 -14.42
N GLU A 66 8.20 -10.83 -13.25
CA GLU A 66 6.76 -10.62 -13.01
C GLU A 66 6.31 -9.16 -13.19
N PHE A 67 7.19 -8.18 -12.92
CA PHE A 67 6.86 -6.76 -13.11
C PHE A 67 7.11 -6.27 -14.54
N LEU A 68 7.79 -7.08 -15.36
CA LEU A 68 7.99 -6.82 -16.78
C LEU A 68 7.00 -7.59 -17.65
N ASP A 69 6.09 -8.37 -17.07
CA ASP A 69 5.04 -9.01 -17.84
C ASP A 69 4.15 -7.95 -18.52
N THR A 70 3.99 -8.09 -19.85
CA THR A 70 3.26 -7.11 -20.65
C THR A 70 1.77 -7.14 -20.38
N ASP A 71 1.21 -8.31 -20.06
CA ASP A 71 -0.21 -8.47 -19.75
C ASP A 71 -0.48 -7.86 -18.36
N PHE A 72 0.37 -8.15 -17.37
CA PHE A 72 0.34 -7.50 -16.05
C PHE A 72 0.36 -5.97 -16.16
N TYR A 73 1.29 -5.42 -16.93
CA TYR A 73 1.43 -3.97 -17.06
C TYR A 73 0.24 -3.33 -17.80
N LYS A 74 -0.27 -3.99 -18.85
CA LYS A 74 -1.45 -3.51 -19.59
C LYS A 74 -2.77 -3.68 -18.83
N ALA A 75 -2.81 -4.55 -17.83
CA ALA A 75 -3.93 -4.69 -16.91
C ALA A 75 -4.02 -3.53 -15.88
N SER A 76 -3.01 -2.65 -15.83
CA SER A 76 -3.08 -1.39 -15.06
C SER A 76 -4.31 -0.57 -15.48
N ALA A 77 -4.94 0.12 -14.52
CA ALA A 77 -6.07 0.99 -14.79
C ALA A 77 -5.74 2.07 -15.83
N ALA A 78 -4.49 2.54 -15.84
CA ALA A 78 -3.94 3.34 -16.93
C ALA A 78 -2.41 3.23 -17.05
N ILE A 79 -1.92 3.45 -18.26
CA ILE A 79 -0.49 3.56 -18.60
C ILE A 79 -0.13 5.02 -18.90
N PRO A 80 1.13 5.45 -18.70
CA PRO A 80 1.52 6.84 -18.86
C PRO A 80 1.39 7.31 -20.31
N SER A 81 0.91 8.54 -20.46
CA SER A 81 0.77 9.24 -21.75
C SER A 81 1.24 10.69 -21.62
N ASP A 82 1.44 11.36 -22.77
CA ASP A 82 1.85 12.77 -22.85
C ASP A 82 3.09 13.13 -22.01
N ALA A 83 4.01 12.19 -21.87
CA ALA A 83 5.20 12.34 -21.05
C ALA A 83 6.16 13.41 -21.62
N LYS A 84 6.64 14.31 -20.75
CA LYS A 84 7.57 15.38 -21.11
C LYS A 84 8.55 15.67 -19.97
N VAL A 85 9.83 15.85 -20.31
CA VAL A 85 10.82 16.34 -19.34
C VAL A 85 10.58 17.84 -19.13
N ILE A 86 10.20 18.24 -17.91
CA ILE A 86 9.90 19.64 -17.57
C ILE A 86 11.08 20.35 -16.90
N GLN A 87 12.02 19.58 -16.33
CA GLN A 87 13.23 20.08 -15.72
C GLN A 87 14.33 19.03 -15.86
N ALA A 88 15.56 19.44 -16.17
CA ALA A 88 16.73 18.57 -16.17
C ALA A 88 17.95 19.37 -15.70
N GLU A 89 18.64 18.87 -14.69
CA GLU A 89 19.82 19.49 -14.11
C GLU A 89 20.98 18.49 -14.07
N GLY A 90 22.13 18.89 -14.61
CA GLY A 90 23.37 18.14 -14.48
C GLY A 90 24.01 18.45 -13.13
N ASN A 91 24.17 17.45 -12.28
CA ASN A 91 24.72 17.62 -10.93
C ASN A 91 26.24 17.39 -10.88
N ASP A 92 26.76 16.53 -11.77
CA ASP A 92 28.18 16.24 -12.02
C ASP A 92 28.35 15.86 -13.51
N ASP A 93 29.59 15.80 -14.05
CA ASP A 93 29.89 15.54 -15.49
C ASP A 93 29.28 14.25 -16.09
N SER A 94 28.62 13.39 -15.29
CA SER A 94 28.03 12.13 -15.73
C SER A 94 26.66 11.79 -15.14
N VAL A 95 26.03 12.69 -14.36
CA VAL A 95 24.73 12.43 -13.73
C VAL A 95 23.75 13.57 -14.00
N VAL A 96 22.58 13.23 -14.54
CA VAL A 96 21.46 14.15 -14.79
C VAL A 96 20.27 13.72 -13.95
N ASP A 97 19.76 14.63 -13.14
CA ASP A 97 18.47 14.47 -12.47
C ASP A 97 17.41 15.21 -13.32
N ALA A 98 16.37 14.49 -13.73
CA ALA A 98 15.33 14.99 -14.63
C ALA A 98 13.94 14.75 -14.05
N THR A 99 13.11 15.79 -14.04
CA THR A 99 11.70 15.71 -13.66
C THR A 99 10.86 15.51 -14.91
N VAL A 100 10.11 14.42 -14.95
CA VAL A 100 9.17 14.10 -16.03
C VAL A 100 7.76 14.33 -15.53
N GLU A 101 6.97 15.05 -16.32
CA GLU A 101 5.51 15.18 -16.16
C GLU A 101 4.83 14.23 -17.15
N PHE A 102 3.84 13.46 -16.70
CA PHE A 102 3.08 12.51 -17.52
C PHE A 102 1.64 12.38 -17.02
N VAL A 103 0.73 11.89 -17.87
CA VAL A 103 -0.70 11.71 -17.54
C VAL A 103 -0.97 10.23 -17.29
N LEU A 104 -1.68 9.91 -16.19
CA LEU A 104 -2.19 8.57 -15.91
C LEU A 104 -3.71 8.50 -16.16
N ASP A 105 -4.50 9.32 -15.45
CA ASP A 105 -5.97 9.29 -15.56
C ASP A 105 -6.54 10.63 -16.04
N ASP A 106 -6.38 11.70 -15.24
CA ASP A 106 -6.88 13.04 -15.59
C ASP A 106 -5.77 13.93 -16.18
N PRO A 107 -5.88 14.38 -17.46
CA PRO A 107 -4.94 15.32 -18.06
C PRO A 107 -4.81 16.66 -17.32
N LYS A 108 -5.76 17.01 -16.45
CA LYS A 108 -5.69 18.23 -15.60
C LYS A 108 -4.83 18.04 -14.35
N HIS A 109 -4.55 16.80 -13.98
CA HIS A 109 -3.76 16.43 -12.80
C HIS A 109 -2.62 15.48 -13.21
N PRO A 110 -1.69 15.94 -14.08
CA PRO A 110 -0.56 15.11 -14.47
C PRO A 110 0.32 14.78 -13.25
N GLN A 111 0.96 13.62 -13.31
CA GLN A 111 1.92 13.15 -12.33
C GLN A 111 3.31 13.67 -12.66
N THR A 112 4.13 13.86 -11.62
CA THR A 112 5.54 14.24 -11.77
C THR A 112 6.43 13.29 -11.02
N ALA A 113 7.49 12.80 -11.67
CA ALA A 113 8.51 11.96 -11.04
C ALA A 113 9.92 12.40 -11.43
N THR A 114 10.85 12.25 -10.50
CA THR A 114 12.27 12.52 -10.74
C THR A 114 13.00 11.23 -11.08
N PHE A 115 13.67 11.25 -12.23
CA PHE A 115 14.50 10.19 -12.76
C PHE A 115 15.97 10.58 -12.71
N LYS A 116 16.81 9.60 -12.41
CA LYS A 116 18.26 9.75 -12.47
C LYS A 116 18.80 9.05 -13.71
N VAL A 117 19.55 9.77 -14.53
CA VAL A 117 20.21 9.24 -15.72
C VAL A 117 21.72 9.36 -15.53
N LYS A 118 22.46 8.28 -15.80
CA LYS A 118 23.93 8.28 -15.72
C LYS A 118 24.54 7.76 -17.01
N ASP A 119 25.75 8.25 -17.30
CA ASP A 119 26.62 7.58 -18.26
C ASP A 119 27.18 6.29 -17.64
N SER A 120 26.98 5.17 -18.33
CA SER A 120 27.54 3.87 -18.02
C SER A 120 28.18 3.30 -19.29
N ASP A 121 29.50 3.11 -19.26
CA ASP A 121 30.30 2.59 -20.36
C ASP A 121 30.10 3.32 -21.71
N GLY A 122 29.87 4.65 -21.68
CA GLY A 122 29.69 5.48 -22.88
C GLY A 122 28.26 5.47 -23.44
N HIS A 123 27.31 4.95 -22.68
CA HIS A 123 25.87 4.99 -22.98
C HIS A 123 25.10 5.53 -21.77
N ARG A 124 24.10 6.39 -22.01
CA ARG A 124 23.23 6.86 -20.93
C ARG A 124 22.18 5.81 -20.60
N VAL A 125 21.97 5.57 -19.31
CA VAL A 125 20.98 4.63 -18.77
C VAL A 125 20.21 5.29 -17.62
N VAL A 126 18.95 4.92 -17.45
CA VAL A 126 18.15 5.33 -16.29
C VAL A 126 18.57 4.48 -15.09
N THR A 127 19.10 5.12 -14.04
CA THR A 127 19.68 4.40 -12.89
C THR A 127 18.85 4.41 -11.63
N GLY A 128 17.60 4.87 -11.74
CA GLY A 128 16.70 4.94 -10.60
C GLY A 128 15.69 6.05 -10.72
N TRP A 129 14.59 5.81 -10.05
CA TRP A 129 13.54 6.74 -9.75
C TRP A 129 13.11 6.51 -8.30
N GLY A 130 12.66 7.57 -7.65
CA GLY A 130 12.74 7.73 -6.19
C GLY A 130 11.99 6.75 -5.29
N GLU A 131 11.33 5.69 -5.77
CA GLU A 131 10.45 4.90 -4.89
C GLU A 131 10.51 3.41 -5.19
N LYS A 132 11.14 2.68 -4.28
CA LYS A 132 10.80 1.28 -4.02
C LYS A 132 9.54 1.29 -3.18
N PHE A 133 8.53 0.53 -3.57
CA PHE A 133 7.23 0.56 -2.92
C PHE A 133 7.01 -0.74 -2.15
N SER A 134 6.75 -0.69 -0.84
CA SER A 134 6.56 -1.90 -0.04
C SER A 134 5.12 -2.03 0.44
N ILE A 135 4.50 -3.20 0.24
CA ILE A 135 3.24 -3.57 0.89
C ILE A 135 3.56 -4.00 2.33
N ILE A 136 2.98 -3.31 3.31
CA ILE A 136 3.15 -3.55 4.73
C ILE A 136 1.81 -4.02 5.30
N ASN A 137 1.79 -5.23 5.85
CA ASN A 137 0.62 -5.76 6.54
C ASN A 137 0.60 -5.34 8.01
N ALA A 138 -0.42 -4.56 8.41
CA ALA A 138 -0.63 -4.15 9.80
C ALA A 138 -1.53 -5.11 10.61
N ALA A 139 -1.69 -6.37 10.16
CA ALA A 139 -2.46 -7.47 10.79
C ALA A 139 -3.84 -7.79 10.17
N SER A 140 -3.92 -7.83 8.84
CA SER A 140 -5.10 -8.27 8.10
C SER A 140 -4.96 -9.70 7.57
N PRO A 141 -5.99 -10.57 7.72
CA PRO A 141 -6.03 -11.87 7.07
C PRO A 141 -6.44 -11.70 5.61
N GLY A 142 -5.66 -12.18 4.65
CA GLY A 142 -6.05 -12.10 3.24
C GLY A 142 -4.87 -11.95 2.29
N ARG A 143 -5.15 -11.39 1.11
CA ARG A 143 -4.14 -11.10 0.09
C ARG A 143 -4.45 -9.76 -0.59
N ILE A 144 -3.39 -9.07 -0.98
CA ILE A 144 -3.46 -7.96 -1.92
C ILE A 144 -3.22 -8.51 -3.32
N ILE A 145 -4.00 -8.07 -4.29
CA ILE A 145 -3.85 -8.43 -5.69
C ILE A 145 -3.60 -7.16 -6.48
N VAL A 146 -2.52 -7.13 -7.26
CA VAL A 146 -2.15 -6.00 -8.11
C VAL A 146 -2.48 -6.34 -9.55
N ASN A 147 -3.24 -5.46 -10.21
CA ASN A 147 -3.76 -5.61 -11.57
C ASN A 147 -4.48 -6.94 -11.82
N GLY A 148 -5.04 -7.57 -10.78
CA GLY A 148 -5.71 -8.87 -10.88
C GLY A 148 -4.78 -10.07 -11.11
N GLU A 149 -3.46 -9.89 -11.11
CA GLU A 149 -2.51 -10.96 -11.45
C GLU A 149 -1.50 -11.27 -10.34
N LEU A 150 -0.85 -10.24 -9.76
CA LEU A 150 0.18 -10.46 -8.74
C LEU A 150 -0.45 -10.49 -7.35
N GLU A 151 -0.45 -11.69 -6.75
CA GLU A 151 -1.02 -11.92 -5.42
C GLU A 151 0.04 -11.92 -4.31
N TYR A 152 -0.22 -11.13 -3.27
CA TYR A 152 0.64 -10.99 -2.11
C TYR A 152 -0.12 -11.39 -0.85
N ALA A 153 0.24 -12.54 -0.29
CA ALA A 153 -0.34 -13.01 0.96
C ALA A 153 0.00 -12.05 2.11
N MET A 154 -1.01 -11.65 2.86
CA MET A 154 -0.88 -10.75 4.00
C MET A 154 -0.49 -11.57 5.23
N LYS A 155 0.80 -11.56 5.55
CA LYS A 155 1.36 -12.15 6.77
C LYS A 155 1.89 -11.07 7.70
N HIS A 156 1.70 -11.25 9.00
CA HIS A 156 2.22 -10.28 9.97
C HIS A 156 3.75 -10.25 9.88
N SER A 157 4.35 -9.06 9.88
CA SER A 157 5.80 -8.82 9.75
C SER A 157 6.48 -9.16 8.40
N ASP A 158 5.72 -9.65 7.41
CA ASP A 158 6.22 -9.75 6.04
C ASP A 158 5.91 -8.45 5.28
N GLY A 159 6.94 -7.90 4.65
CA GLY A 159 6.82 -6.81 3.67
C GLY A 159 7.05 -7.35 2.27
N HIS A 160 6.22 -6.97 1.30
CA HIS A 160 6.42 -7.32 -0.11
C HIS A 160 6.90 -6.10 -0.87
N ASP A 161 8.07 -6.20 -1.47
CA ASP A 161 8.64 -5.13 -2.24
C ASP A 161 8.14 -5.19 -3.68
N LEU A 162 7.55 -4.09 -4.15
CA LEU A 162 7.12 -3.87 -5.51
C LEU A 162 8.11 -2.94 -6.20
N LEU A 163 8.63 -3.40 -7.34
CA LEU A 163 9.46 -2.60 -8.21
C LEU A 163 8.67 -2.27 -9.47
N LEU A 164 7.83 -1.24 -9.33
CA LEU A 164 6.82 -0.87 -10.32
C LEU A 164 7.38 0.09 -11.37
N LEU A 165 6.90 -0.07 -12.60
CA LEU A 165 7.05 0.92 -13.67
C LEU A 165 6.02 2.05 -13.46
N PRO A 166 6.19 3.20 -14.12
CA PRO A 166 5.16 4.24 -14.09
C PRO A 166 3.83 3.74 -14.66
N ALA A 167 2.76 3.75 -13.86
CA ALA A 167 1.38 3.41 -14.25
C ALA A 167 0.40 3.76 -13.12
N LEU A 168 -0.90 3.63 -13.39
CA LEU A 168 -1.96 3.61 -12.39
C LEU A 168 -2.38 2.16 -12.14
N TYR A 169 -2.00 1.63 -10.97
CA TYR A 169 -2.20 0.23 -10.64
C TYR A 169 -3.56 0.01 -9.99
N ASN A 170 -4.28 -1.03 -10.42
CA ASN A 170 -5.49 -1.45 -9.74
C ASN A 170 -5.13 -2.40 -8.60
N ILE A 171 -5.55 -2.07 -7.38
CA ILE A 171 -5.26 -2.85 -6.18
C ILE A 171 -6.58 -3.38 -5.64
N SER A 172 -6.65 -4.70 -5.41
CA SER A 172 -7.76 -5.32 -4.71
C SER A 172 -7.29 -6.06 -3.47
N TYR A 173 -8.18 -6.18 -2.50
CA TYR A 173 -7.99 -6.96 -1.30
C TYR A 173 -9.02 -8.08 -1.23
N GLU A 174 -8.53 -9.31 -1.08
CA GLU A 174 -9.38 -10.47 -0.89
C GLU A 174 -9.11 -11.11 0.47
N ASP A 175 -10.17 -11.20 1.27
CA ASP A 175 -10.20 -12.03 2.46
C ASP A 175 -10.98 -13.33 2.16
N PRO A 176 -10.32 -14.50 2.14
CA PRO A 176 -10.99 -15.78 1.90
C PRO A 176 -12.02 -16.14 3.00
N THR A 177 -11.95 -15.50 4.16
CA THR A 177 -12.94 -15.69 5.23
C THR A 177 -14.16 -14.77 5.08
N GLY A 178 -14.07 -13.74 4.22
CA GLY A 178 -15.11 -12.73 4.00
C GLY A 178 -15.43 -11.86 5.23
N MET A 179 -14.57 -11.88 6.25
CA MET A 179 -14.76 -11.22 7.53
C MET A 179 -14.18 -9.81 7.58
N THR A 180 -13.13 -9.53 6.80
CA THR A 180 -12.42 -8.24 6.82
C THR A 180 -12.58 -7.45 5.53
N GLN A 181 -12.58 -6.12 5.66
CA GLN A 181 -12.73 -5.18 4.55
C GLN A 181 -11.84 -3.93 4.71
N LEU A 182 -11.50 -3.30 3.58
CA LEU A 182 -10.71 -2.07 3.56
C LEU A 182 -11.52 -0.80 3.86
N SER A 183 -12.84 -0.87 3.70
CA SER A 183 -13.76 0.24 3.96
C SER A 183 -15.05 -0.27 4.60
N THR A 184 -15.73 0.59 5.34
CA THR A 184 -17.00 0.29 6.04
C THR A 184 -18.19 0.04 5.10
N ASP A 185 -18.04 0.38 3.83
CA ASP A 185 -19.07 0.20 2.80
C ASP A 185 -18.86 -1.07 1.94
N GLY A 186 -17.89 -1.92 2.29
CA GLY A 186 -17.56 -3.11 1.51
C GLY A 186 -16.52 -2.90 0.43
N THR A 187 -16.04 -1.67 0.21
CA THR A 187 -15.07 -1.39 -0.85
C THR A 187 -13.71 -2.01 -0.50
N ASN A 188 -13.24 -2.89 -1.38
CA ASN A 188 -11.97 -3.61 -1.27
C ASN A 188 -11.04 -3.38 -2.48
N GLU A 189 -11.42 -2.48 -3.39
CA GLU A 189 -10.68 -2.16 -4.60
C GLU A 189 -10.37 -0.66 -4.61
N PHE A 190 -9.19 -0.29 -5.12
CA PHE A 190 -8.78 1.10 -5.30
C PHE A 190 -7.65 1.21 -6.31
N ASP A 191 -7.49 2.40 -6.89
CA ASP A 191 -6.39 2.67 -7.81
C ASP A 191 -5.24 3.40 -7.10
N MET A 192 -4.02 3.01 -7.42
CA MET A 192 -2.80 3.50 -6.82
C MET A 192 -1.84 4.03 -7.89
N PRO A 193 -1.66 5.36 -8.02
CA PRO A 193 -0.72 5.92 -8.97
C PRO A 193 0.72 5.65 -8.56
N TRP A 194 1.58 5.46 -9.56
CA TRP A 194 3.03 5.62 -9.42
C TRP A 194 3.50 6.91 -10.13
N PRO A 195 4.28 7.79 -9.47
CA PRO A 195 4.54 7.80 -8.03
C PRO A 195 3.25 8.15 -7.26
N PHE A 196 3.22 7.83 -5.97
CA PHE A 196 2.06 8.19 -5.17
C PHE A 196 2.20 9.61 -4.61
N ASP A 197 1.36 10.53 -5.09
CA ASP A 197 1.20 11.86 -4.48
C ASP A 197 -0.19 11.99 -3.84
N GLN A 198 -0.22 12.27 -2.53
CA GLN A 198 -1.44 12.54 -1.77
C GLN A 198 -2.20 13.79 -2.25
N SER A 199 -1.60 14.62 -3.11
CA SER A 199 -2.29 15.75 -3.73
C SER A 199 -3.33 15.33 -4.78
N GLY A 200 -3.28 14.08 -5.25
CA GLY A 200 -4.24 13.51 -6.20
C GLY A 200 -5.64 13.28 -5.61
N ALA A 201 -6.64 13.23 -6.48
CA ALA A 201 -8.04 13.00 -6.13
C ALA A 201 -8.42 11.50 -6.03
N TYR A 202 -7.45 10.62 -5.77
CA TYR A 202 -7.70 9.17 -5.74
C TYR A 202 -8.48 8.78 -4.48
N GLU A 203 -9.58 8.07 -4.65
CA GLU A 203 -10.37 7.54 -3.55
C GLU A 203 -9.67 6.30 -2.98
N VAL A 204 -9.07 6.46 -1.80
CA VAL A 204 -8.38 5.38 -1.08
C VAL A 204 -9.27 4.93 0.09
N PRO A 205 -9.50 3.61 0.27
CA PRO A 205 -10.28 3.07 1.38
C PRO A 205 -9.74 3.52 2.73
N ALA A 206 -10.64 3.73 3.70
CA ALA A 206 -10.28 4.31 5.01
C ALA A 206 -9.22 3.51 5.79
N ASN A 207 -9.14 2.20 5.58
CA ASN A 207 -8.17 1.32 6.24
C ASN A 207 -6.89 1.08 5.41
N ILE A 208 -6.69 1.87 4.36
CA ILE A 208 -5.47 1.91 3.57
C ILE A 208 -4.75 3.22 3.87
N SER A 209 -3.45 3.13 4.10
CA SER A 209 -2.57 4.29 4.22
C SER A 209 -1.44 4.18 3.22
N ILE A 210 -1.32 5.16 2.34
CA ILE A 210 -0.26 5.20 1.33
C ILE A 210 0.66 6.38 1.63
N SER A 211 1.95 6.08 1.68
CA SER A 211 3.04 7.03 1.85
C SER A 211 4.09 6.80 0.76
N PRO A 212 4.97 7.79 0.49
CA PRO A 212 6.11 7.58 -0.41
C PRO A 212 6.86 6.29 -0.03
N GLY A 213 6.85 5.32 -0.94
CA GLY A 213 7.49 4.02 -0.79
C GLY A 213 6.78 2.96 0.08
N ALA A 214 5.55 3.18 0.56
CA ALA A 214 4.82 2.14 1.29
C ALA A 214 3.28 2.22 1.19
N LEU A 215 2.66 1.05 1.02
CA LEU A 215 1.23 0.79 1.20
C LEU A 215 1.03 0.03 2.51
N SER A 216 0.39 0.66 3.50
CA SER A 216 -0.02 0.01 4.74
C SER A 216 -1.48 -0.41 4.67
N VAL A 217 -1.75 -1.67 4.96
CA VAL A 217 -3.09 -2.26 4.91
C VAL A 217 -3.54 -2.69 6.30
N SER A 218 -4.73 -2.25 6.72
CA SER A 218 -5.32 -2.58 8.03
C SER A 218 -6.81 -2.92 7.93
N ALA A 219 -7.16 -3.87 7.07
CA ALA A 219 -8.52 -4.40 6.93
C ALA A 219 -9.14 -4.75 8.29
N GLN A 220 -10.40 -4.34 8.48
CA GLN A 220 -11.13 -4.43 9.74
C GLN A 220 -12.32 -5.37 9.62
N VAL A 221 -12.76 -5.95 10.74
CA VAL A 221 -14.00 -6.73 10.81
C VAL A 221 -15.20 -5.80 10.98
N GLU A 222 -16.28 -6.05 10.24
CA GLU A 222 -17.53 -5.30 10.35
C GLU A 222 -18.10 -5.36 11.78
N THR A 223 -18.58 -4.24 12.32
CA THR A 223 -19.05 -4.20 13.72
C THR A 223 -20.30 -5.05 13.93
N GLU A 224 -21.22 -5.12 12.95
CA GLU A 224 -22.36 -6.05 13.01
C GLU A 224 -21.92 -7.51 13.18
N SER A 225 -20.71 -7.85 12.73
CA SER A 225 -20.22 -9.22 12.83
C SER A 225 -20.03 -9.68 14.27
N ILE A 226 -19.68 -8.75 15.16
CA ILE A 226 -19.46 -9.07 16.58
C ILE A 226 -20.79 -9.41 17.25
N ALA A 227 -21.86 -8.68 16.94
CA ALA A 227 -23.18 -8.92 17.52
C ALA A 227 -23.75 -10.30 17.11
N ASP A 228 -23.55 -10.72 15.87
CA ASP A 228 -23.98 -12.03 15.38
C ASP A 228 -23.23 -13.19 16.04
N VAL A 229 -21.95 -12.99 16.35
CA VAL A 229 -21.13 -13.97 17.09
C VAL A 229 -21.54 -14.02 18.56
N ASP A 230 -21.81 -12.88 19.18
CA ASP A 230 -22.33 -12.81 20.54
C ASP A 230 -23.62 -13.60 20.69
N ALA A 231 -24.56 -13.46 19.75
CA ALA A 231 -25.81 -14.23 19.77
C ALA A 231 -25.59 -15.75 19.64
N GLN A 232 -24.56 -16.18 18.89
CA GLN A 232 -24.19 -17.60 18.81
C GLN A 232 -23.61 -18.12 20.12
N ILE A 233 -22.79 -17.32 20.81
CA ILE A 233 -22.24 -17.67 22.11
C ILE A 233 -23.34 -17.70 23.18
N ASP A 234 -24.28 -16.76 23.15
CA ASP A 234 -25.45 -16.77 24.05
C ASP A 234 -26.24 -18.08 23.89
N ALA A 235 -26.51 -18.51 22.65
CA ALA A 235 -27.16 -19.79 22.38
C ALA A 235 -26.35 -21.00 22.90
N LEU A 236 -25.01 -20.96 22.82
CA LEU A 236 -24.14 -21.98 23.39
C LEU A 236 -24.20 -22.00 24.92
N THR A 237 -24.22 -20.84 25.58
CA THR A 237 -24.37 -20.76 27.05
C THR A 237 -25.69 -21.36 27.52
N ASP A 238 -26.80 -21.04 26.85
CA ASP A 238 -28.12 -21.61 27.13
C ASP A 238 -28.16 -23.13 26.94
N ALA A 239 -27.51 -23.63 25.88
CA ALA A 239 -27.41 -25.06 25.62
C ALA A 239 -26.54 -25.76 26.68
N CYS A 240 -25.41 -25.15 27.06
CA CYS A 240 -24.55 -25.66 28.13
C CYS A 240 -25.30 -25.76 29.47
N VAL A 241 -26.18 -24.81 29.79
CA VAL A 241 -27.05 -24.88 30.99
C VAL A 241 -28.02 -26.06 30.90
N LYS A 242 -28.65 -26.28 29.76
CA LYS A 242 -29.54 -27.45 29.52
C LYS A 242 -28.79 -28.78 29.59
N GLU A 243 -27.50 -28.75 29.28
CA GLU A 243 -26.56 -29.87 29.40
C GLU A 243 -25.97 -30.01 30.82
N ASN A 244 -26.54 -29.32 31.83
CA ASN A 244 -26.06 -29.32 33.22
C ASN A 244 -24.59 -28.93 33.38
N LEU A 245 -24.14 -27.95 32.58
CA LEU A 245 -22.75 -27.49 32.54
C LEU A 245 -21.76 -28.63 32.21
N SER A 246 -22.21 -29.60 31.42
CA SER A 246 -21.40 -30.71 30.94
C SER A 246 -21.87 -31.18 29.56
N GLY A 247 -21.11 -30.92 28.52
CA GLY A 247 -21.48 -31.34 27.17
C GLY A 247 -20.79 -30.56 26.07
N PRO A 248 -21.10 -30.88 24.79
CA PRO A 248 -20.44 -30.28 23.64
C PRO A 248 -20.72 -28.79 23.50
N SER A 249 -21.81 -28.27 24.09
CA SER A 249 -22.10 -26.84 24.04
C SER A 249 -21.27 -26.04 25.04
N CYS A 250 -20.72 -26.69 26.07
CA CYS A 250 -19.92 -26.03 27.09
C CYS A 250 -18.48 -25.76 26.64
N PRO A 251 -17.85 -24.67 27.13
CA PRO A 251 -16.43 -24.40 26.95
C PRO A 251 -15.54 -25.52 27.52
N ASP A 252 -14.40 -25.76 26.88
CA ASP A 252 -13.46 -26.84 27.24
C ASP A 252 -12.88 -26.71 28.66
N ASN A 253 -12.91 -25.51 29.22
CA ASN A 253 -12.41 -25.19 30.56
C ASN A 253 -13.46 -25.37 31.68
N ILE A 254 -14.71 -25.71 31.36
CA ILE A 254 -15.69 -26.18 32.33
C ILE A 254 -15.43 -27.68 32.63
N PRO A 255 -15.51 -28.13 33.90
CA PRO A 255 -15.19 -29.51 34.28
C PRO A 255 -15.97 -30.57 33.49
N GLU A 256 -15.27 -31.59 32.97
CA GLU A 256 -15.85 -32.73 32.25
C GLU A 256 -16.83 -33.58 33.09
N LYS A 257 -16.73 -33.49 34.43
CA LYS A 257 -17.61 -34.24 35.33
C LYS A 257 -18.87 -33.42 35.62
N PRO A 258 -20.06 -33.96 35.35
CA PRO A 258 -21.32 -33.26 35.59
C PRO A 258 -21.41 -32.84 37.05
N ARG A 259 -21.62 -31.54 37.27
CA ARG A 259 -22.13 -31.05 38.54
C ARG A 259 -23.63 -31.18 38.46
N VAL A 260 -24.23 -32.03 39.28
CA VAL A 260 -25.69 -32.10 39.36
C VAL A 260 -26.18 -30.75 39.87
N LEU A 261 -26.78 -29.97 38.97
CA LEU A 261 -27.42 -28.71 39.32
C LEU A 261 -28.67 -29.02 40.14
N ASN A 262 -28.85 -28.32 41.26
CA ASN A 262 -30.11 -28.43 42.01
C ASN A 262 -31.24 -27.69 41.27
N ASP A 263 -30.91 -26.58 40.62
CA ASP A 263 -31.81 -25.79 39.78
C ASP A 263 -31.03 -25.15 38.62
N SER A 264 -31.39 -25.47 37.37
CA SER A 264 -30.76 -24.88 36.19
C SER A 264 -31.00 -23.37 36.06
N SER A 265 -32.06 -22.84 36.67
CA SER A 265 -32.34 -21.40 36.69
C SER A 265 -31.43 -20.62 37.64
N SER A 266 -30.65 -21.31 38.48
CA SER A 266 -29.63 -20.71 39.34
C SER A 266 -28.34 -20.35 38.61
N VAL A 267 -28.17 -20.79 37.36
CA VAL A 267 -26.94 -20.55 36.62
C VAL A 267 -26.88 -19.11 36.13
N GLN A 268 -25.78 -18.44 36.44
CA GLN A 268 -25.50 -17.08 36.02
C GLN A 268 -24.13 -17.01 35.35
N TRP A 269 -24.08 -16.33 34.21
CA TRP A 269 -22.87 -16.08 33.44
C TRP A 269 -22.54 -14.59 33.55
N PHE A 270 -21.38 -14.28 34.10
CA PHE A 270 -20.88 -12.91 34.23
C PHE A 270 -19.72 -12.72 33.27
N GLU A 271 -19.91 -11.83 32.29
CA GLU A 271 -18.90 -11.56 31.28
C GLU A 271 -17.61 -10.98 31.91
N LEU A 272 -16.47 -11.47 31.43
CA LEU A 272 -15.15 -11.00 31.83
C LEU A 272 -14.56 -10.05 30.78
N PRO A 273 -13.90 -8.96 31.19
CA PRO A 273 -13.19 -8.09 30.27
C PRO A 273 -11.91 -8.75 29.73
N GLY A 274 -11.38 -8.21 28.64
CA GLY A 274 -10.08 -8.63 28.06
C GLY A 274 -10.16 -9.75 27.03
N TYR A 275 -11.38 -10.12 26.62
CA TYR A 275 -11.64 -11.01 25.48
C TYR A 275 -12.22 -10.18 24.33
N GLY A 276 -12.16 -10.74 23.11
CA GLY A 276 -12.71 -10.10 21.93
C GLY A 276 -12.10 -10.61 20.64
N LEU A 277 -12.12 -9.74 19.63
CA LEU A 277 -11.62 -9.99 18.30
C LEU A 277 -10.08 -9.95 18.26
N SER A 278 -9.49 -10.90 17.54
CA SER A 278 -8.08 -10.89 17.16
C SER A 278 -7.95 -11.26 15.68
N THR A 279 -7.09 -10.54 14.96
CA THR A 279 -6.73 -10.87 13.57
C THR A 279 -5.26 -11.27 13.53
N SER A 280 -4.98 -12.54 13.25
CA SER A 280 -3.62 -13.07 13.19
C SER A 280 -3.51 -14.24 12.22
N ASP A 281 -2.38 -14.32 11.53
CA ASP A 281 -2.00 -15.47 10.69
C ASP A 281 -3.08 -15.94 9.69
N GLY A 282 -3.72 -14.99 9.01
CA GLY A 282 -4.72 -15.30 7.99
C GLY A 282 -6.08 -15.74 8.56
N ARG A 283 -6.35 -15.48 9.85
CA ARG A 283 -7.61 -15.82 10.50
C ARG A 283 -8.19 -14.66 11.30
N VAL A 284 -9.51 -14.69 11.43
CA VAL A 284 -10.24 -13.87 12.39
C VAL A 284 -10.65 -14.77 13.54
N GLU A 285 -10.16 -14.47 14.73
CA GLU A 285 -10.47 -15.18 15.96
C GLU A 285 -11.36 -14.32 16.84
N TYR A 286 -12.26 -14.97 17.58
CA TYR A 286 -13.09 -14.32 18.56
C TYR A 286 -13.11 -15.14 19.84
N SER A 287 -13.05 -14.43 20.97
CA SER A 287 -13.15 -15.04 22.27
C SER A 287 -14.08 -14.25 23.19
N LYS A 288 -14.76 -14.97 24.09
CA LYS A 288 -15.59 -14.41 25.15
C LYS A 288 -15.44 -15.22 26.43
N GLY A 289 -15.07 -14.55 27.51
CA GLY A 289 -14.83 -15.16 28.81
C GLY A 289 -15.94 -14.86 29.81
N PHE A 290 -16.17 -15.81 30.71
CA PHE A 290 -17.21 -15.71 31.72
C PHE A 290 -16.74 -16.26 33.08
N THR A 291 -17.20 -15.63 34.15
CA THR A 291 -17.35 -16.26 35.46
C THR A 291 -18.71 -16.95 35.50
N VAL A 292 -18.73 -18.23 35.88
CA VAL A 292 -19.96 -19.02 35.99
C VAL A 292 -20.29 -19.23 37.45
N GLU A 293 -21.51 -18.92 37.85
CA GLU A 293 -22.05 -19.25 39.17
C GLU A 293 -23.24 -20.20 39.02
N ALA A 294 -23.31 -21.21 39.87
CA ALA A 294 -24.42 -22.17 39.90
C ALA A 294 -24.65 -22.69 41.32
N ASP A 295 -25.92 -22.78 41.71
CA ASP A 295 -26.34 -23.15 43.07
C ASP A 295 -25.65 -22.32 44.18
N GLY A 296 -25.42 -21.03 43.92
CA GLY A 296 -24.76 -20.10 44.85
C GLY A 296 -23.25 -20.31 45.01
N LEU A 297 -22.60 -21.06 44.11
CA LEU A 297 -21.15 -21.29 44.10
C LEU A 297 -20.54 -20.94 42.74
N ALA A 298 -19.47 -20.15 42.77
CA ALA A 298 -18.68 -19.79 41.60
C ALA A 298 -17.73 -20.92 41.17
N TYR A 299 -17.54 -21.04 39.85
CA TYR A 299 -16.54 -21.93 39.27
C TYR A 299 -15.14 -21.32 39.42
N ALA A 300 -14.16 -22.16 39.77
CA ALA A 300 -12.79 -21.71 40.05
C ALA A 300 -11.99 -21.30 38.79
N LYS A 301 -12.38 -21.81 37.62
CA LYS A 301 -11.81 -21.42 36.32
C LYS A 301 -12.85 -20.64 35.55
N SER A 302 -12.42 -19.57 34.90
CA SER A 302 -13.25 -18.88 33.91
C SER A 302 -13.63 -19.83 32.79
N ALA A 303 -14.86 -19.72 32.29
CA ALA A 303 -15.33 -20.39 31.10
C ALA A 303 -15.02 -19.50 29.90
N VAL A 304 -14.45 -20.03 28.82
CA VAL A 304 -14.03 -19.22 27.67
C VAL A 304 -14.48 -19.89 26.39
N TYR A 305 -15.36 -19.23 25.66
CA TYR A 305 -15.60 -19.56 24.27
C TYR A 305 -14.52 -18.90 23.43
N SER A 306 -13.80 -19.70 22.64
CA SER A 306 -12.83 -19.23 21.66
C SER A 306 -13.05 -19.99 20.38
N GLY A 307 -12.85 -19.33 19.25
CA GLY A 307 -13.04 -19.93 17.94
C GLY A 307 -12.65 -18.99 16.81
N THR A 308 -12.81 -19.49 15.60
CA THR A 308 -12.58 -18.77 14.34
C THR A 308 -13.89 -18.29 13.75
N LEU A 309 -13.84 -17.15 13.06
CA LEU A 309 -14.96 -16.55 12.35
C LEU A 309 -14.79 -16.73 10.84
N THR A 310 -15.87 -17.10 10.18
CA THR A 310 -15.98 -17.14 8.71
C THR A 310 -17.35 -16.67 8.28
N LYS A 311 -17.46 -16.10 7.08
CA LYS A 311 -18.73 -15.76 6.45
C LYS A 311 -19.10 -16.89 5.48
N ASP A 312 -20.31 -17.45 5.62
CA ASP A 312 -20.80 -18.48 4.71
C ASP A 312 -21.29 -17.88 3.38
N SER A 313 -21.73 -18.74 2.45
CA SER A 313 -22.18 -18.31 1.12
C SER A 313 -23.42 -17.42 1.12
N ASP A 314 -24.20 -17.45 2.21
CA ASP A 314 -25.39 -16.62 2.39
C ASP A 314 -25.05 -15.29 3.12
N GLY A 315 -23.77 -15.05 3.41
CA GLY A 315 -23.30 -13.87 4.12
C GLY A 315 -23.43 -13.96 5.64
N LYS A 316 -23.79 -15.12 6.19
CA LYS A 316 -23.97 -15.30 7.63
C LYS A 316 -22.64 -15.66 8.28
N ILE A 317 -22.38 -15.07 9.45
CA ILE A 317 -21.17 -15.35 10.20
C ILE A 317 -21.32 -16.66 10.97
N VAL A 318 -20.31 -17.50 10.87
CA VAL A 318 -20.21 -18.79 11.51
C VAL A 318 -19.05 -18.77 12.50
N PHE A 319 -19.38 -18.95 13.78
CA PHE A 319 -18.40 -19.16 14.85
C PHE A 319 -18.07 -20.65 14.96
N THR A 320 -16.81 -21.02 14.74
CA THR A 320 -16.32 -22.40 14.87
C THR A 320 -15.28 -22.48 15.98
N ARG A 321 -15.59 -23.24 17.03
CA ARG A 321 -14.70 -23.48 18.17
C ARG A 321 -13.42 -24.22 17.80
#